data_AF-A0A7V9FC02-F1
#
_entry.id   AF-A0A7V9FC02-F1
#
_cell.length_a   1.000
_cell.length_b   1.000
_cell.length_c   1.000
_cell.angle_alpha   90.00
_cell.angle_beta   90.00
_cell.angle_gamma   90.00
#
_symmetry.space_group_name_H-M   'P 1'
#
loop_
_entity.id
_entity.type
_entity.pdbx_description
1 polymer ?
#
loop_
_entity_poly.entity_id
_entity_poly.type
_entity_poly.pdbx_seq_one_letter_code
_entity_poly.pdbx_strand_id
1 'polypeptide(L)'
;MNTRTRESIADYLRRIAVWRRQRAEEYDRDERNLVAAAGLDELADFILALPGEDERLAVLNEVAIDHEEFYPGQQTSYEIGRFRFHYPETSLDGFLSHITRIAVADSEERGRFAGKLPEGDDPWSSDGPNPTEEGQ
;
A
#
# COMPACT_ATOMS: atom_id res chain seq x y z
N MET A 1 12.75 3.08 -15.49
CA MET A 1 11.58 3.09 -14.57
C MET A 1 11.23 4.53 -14.22
N ASN A 2 9.94 4.83 -14.00
CA ASN A 2 9.45 6.20 -13.87
C ASN A 2 9.79 6.75 -12.47
N THR A 3 10.42 7.93 -12.39
CA THR A 3 10.75 8.59 -11.11
C THR A 3 9.55 8.72 -10.18
N ARG A 4 8.35 8.85 -10.78
CA ARG A 4 7.05 8.90 -10.08
C ARG A 4 6.75 7.71 -9.19
N THR A 5 7.12 6.50 -9.58
CA THR A 5 6.89 5.29 -8.76
C THR A 5 7.60 5.40 -7.41
N ARG A 6 8.88 5.79 -7.43
CA ARG A 6 9.70 5.91 -6.22
C ARG A 6 9.17 7.02 -5.31
N GLU A 7 8.82 8.16 -5.89
CA GLU A 7 8.23 9.29 -5.17
C GLU A 7 6.93 8.90 -4.49
N SER A 8 6.04 8.23 -5.23
CA SER A 8 4.73 7.80 -4.73
C SER A 8 4.82 6.81 -3.57
N ILE A 9 5.74 5.83 -3.65
CA ILE A 9 6.00 4.89 -2.54
C ILE A 9 6.61 5.64 -1.34
N ALA A 10 7.59 6.51 -1.57
CA ALA A 10 8.24 7.28 -0.52
C ALA A 10 7.25 8.19 0.22
N ASP A 11 6.33 8.83 -0.51
CA ASP A 11 5.29 9.67 0.07
C ASP A 11 4.31 8.86 0.92
N TYR A 12 3.92 7.66 0.47
CA TYR A 12 3.11 6.75 1.28
C TYR A 12 3.83 6.40 2.60
N LEU A 13 5.10 6.00 2.54
CA LEU A 13 5.89 5.65 3.73
C LEU A 13 6.00 6.81 4.72
N ARG A 14 6.27 8.03 4.22
CA ARG A 14 6.33 9.25 5.04
C ARG A 14 4.98 9.59 5.69
N ARG A 15 3.85 9.36 5.02
CA ARG A 15 2.52 9.50 5.64
C ARG A 15 2.34 8.56 6.83
N ILE A 16 2.77 7.31 6.70
CA ILE A 16 2.73 6.34 7.82
C ILE A 16 3.71 6.76 8.94
N ALA A 17 4.88 7.29 8.59
CA ALA A 17 5.84 7.82 9.58
C ALA A 17 5.24 8.99 10.39
N VAL A 18 4.53 9.91 9.73
CA VAL A 18 3.79 11.00 10.41
C VAL A 18 2.73 10.44 11.34
N TRP A 19 1.92 9.48 10.88
CA TRP A 19 0.92 8.81 11.73
C TRP A 19 1.57 8.14 12.95
N ARG A 20 2.72 7.48 12.78
CA ARG A 20 3.47 6.87 13.90
C ARG A 20 3.92 7.93 14.93
N ARG A 21 4.44 9.08 14.49
CA ARG A 21 4.79 10.18 15.41
C ARG A 21 3.58 10.68 16.20
N GLN A 22 2.44 10.89 15.54
CA GLN A 22 1.18 11.27 16.19
C GLN A 22 0.77 10.23 17.25
N ARG A 23 0.89 8.93 16.94
CA ARG A 23 0.60 7.86 17.92
C ARG A 23 1.51 7.89 19.14
N ALA A 24 2.79 8.25 18.97
CA ALA A 24 3.72 8.40 20.08
C ALA A 24 3.33 9.56 21.02
N GLU A 25 2.75 10.62 20.46
CA GLU A 25 2.26 11.79 21.22
C GLU A 25 0.94 11.50 21.93
N GLU A 26 0.02 10.77 21.27
CA GLU A 26 -1.35 10.52 21.74
C GLU A 26 -1.46 9.38 22.77
N TYR A 27 -0.64 8.32 22.65
CA TYR A 27 -0.81 7.09 23.44
C TYR A 27 0.52 6.62 24.04
N ASP A 28 0.57 6.56 25.38
CA ASP A 28 1.58 5.88 26.23
C ASP A 28 3.07 6.26 26.01
N ARG A 29 3.37 7.25 25.16
CA ARG A 29 4.74 7.63 24.77
C ARG A 29 5.61 6.42 24.39
N ASP A 30 5.00 5.47 23.70
CA ASP A 30 5.69 4.26 23.28
C ASP A 30 6.76 4.61 22.24
N GLU A 31 8.02 4.62 22.68
CA GLU A 31 9.20 4.97 21.88
C GLU A 31 9.33 4.12 20.61
N ARG A 32 8.72 2.92 20.56
CA ARG A 32 8.67 2.07 19.37
C ARG A 32 7.98 2.76 18.19
N ASN A 33 7.03 3.67 18.46
CA ASN A 33 6.42 4.47 17.41
C ASN A 33 7.42 5.45 16.77
N LEU A 34 8.30 6.06 17.57
CA LEU A 34 9.33 6.96 17.06
C LEU A 34 10.40 6.19 16.27
N VAL A 35 10.79 5.00 16.76
CA VAL A 35 11.71 4.10 16.05
C VAL A 35 11.12 3.65 14.71
N ALA A 36 9.85 3.24 14.70
CA ALA A 36 9.15 2.88 13.46
C ALA A 36 9.04 4.06 12.49
N ALA A 37 8.73 5.26 12.97
CA ALA A 37 8.66 6.46 12.15
C ALA A 37 10.00 6.78 11.48
N ALA A 38 11.10 6.80 12.26
CA ALA A 38 12.43 7.02 11.72
C ALA A 38 12.82 5.94 10.69
N GLY A 39 12.49 4.67 10.97
CA GLY A 39 12.70 3.58 10.02
C GLY A 39 11.95 3.76 8.70
N LEU A 40 10.70 4.24 8.76
CA LEU A 40 9.90 4.49 7.55
C LEU A 40 10.46 5.64 6.72
N ASP A 41 10.99 6.69 7.33
CA ASP A 41 11.67 7.76 6.60
C ASP A 41 12.98 7.26 5.97
N GLU A 42 13.77 6.48 6.70
CA GLU A 42 14.98 5.84 6.14
C GLU A 42 14.64 4.93 4.95
N LEU A 43 13.54 4.18 5.03
CA LEU A 43 13.09 3.33 3.94
C LEU A 43 12.63 4.15 2.73
N ALA A 44 11.95 5.27 2.95
CA ALA A 44 11.55 6.18 1.88
C ALA A 44 12.78 6.75 1.15
N ASP A 45 13.78 7.21 1.92
CA ASP A 45 15.03 7.75 1.35
C ASP A 45 15.84 6.67 0.63
N PHE A 46 15.88 5.46 1.18
CA PHE A 46 16.49 4.29 0.53
C PHE A 46 15.84 4.01 -0.84
N ILE A 47 14.50 3.98 -0.91
CA ILE A 47 13.76 3.73 -2.17
C ILE A 47 14.03 4.83 -3.20
N LEU A 48 14.09 6.10 -2.79
CA LEU A 48 14.42 7.21 -3.68
C LEU A 48 15.83 7.07 -4.27
N ALA A 49 16.78 6.57 -3.47
CA ALA A 49 18.17 6.37 -3.86
C ALA A 49 18.42 5.12 -4.72
N LEU A 50 17.46 4.20 -4.82
CA LEU A 50 17.62 2.98 -5.62
C LEU A 50 17.77 3.28 -7.13
N PRO A 51 18.55 2.46 -7.86
CA PRO A 51 18.65 2.54 -9.31
C PRO A 51 17.28 2.45 -10.00
N GLY A 52 17.16 3.13 -11.13
CA GLY A 52 15.96 3.11 -11.96
C GLY A 52 15.70 1.76 -12.64
N GLU A 53 16.54 0.75 -12.42
CA GLU A 53 16.35 -0.63 -12.88
C GLU A 53 16.17 -1.63 -11.73
N ASP A 54 15.99 -1.19 -10.48
CA ASP A 54 15.74 -2.14 -9.38
C ASP A 54 14.46 -2.94 -9.63
N GLU A 55 14.61 -4.26 -9.77
CA GLU A 55 13.53 -5.17 -10.16
C GLU A 55 12.34 -5.12 -9.20
N ARG A 56 12.57 -4.85 -7.91
CA ARG A 56 11.51 -4.79 -6.91
C ARG A 56 10.60 -3.60 -7.12
N LEU A 57 11.17 -2.46 -7.53
CA LEU A 57 10.38 -1.29 -7.88
C LEU A 57 9.57 -1.51 -9.15
N ALA A 58 10.10 -2.27 -10.11
CA ALA A 58 9.35 -2.62 -11.32
C ALA A 58 8.15 -3.51 -10.98
N VAL A 59 8.33 -4.50 -10.10
CA VAL A 59 7.23 -5.33 -9.59
C VAL A 59 6.21 -4.50 -8.84
N LEU A 60 6.63 -3.66 -7.88
CA LEU A 60 5.71 -2.80 -7.13
C LEU A 60 4.94 -1.84 -8.05
N ASN A 61 5.58 -1.35 -9.11
CA ASN A 61 4.91 -0.55 -10.12
C ASN A 61 3.78 -1.30 -10.83
N GLU A 62 3.98 -2.58 -11.11
CA GLU A 62 2.97 -3.41 -11.78
C GLU A 62 1.80 -3.78 -10.87
N VAL A 63 2.07 -4.09 -9.60
CA VAL A 63 1.07 -4.72 -8.72
C VAL A 63 0.42 -3.77 -7.71
N ALA A 64 0.99 -2.58 -7.50
CA ALA A 64 0.58 -1.70 -6.42
C ALA A 64 0.59 -0.20 -6.79
N ILE A 65 0.88 0.16 -8.04
CA ILE A 65 0.67 1.53 -8.52
C ILE A 65 -0.59 1.56 -9.38
N ASP A 66 -1.48 2.50 -9.08
CA ASP A 66 -2.63 2.85 -9.90
C ASP A 66 -2.70 4.37 -10.03
N HIS A 67 -2.97 4.88 -11.24
CA HIS A 67 -2.98 6.32 -11.53
C HIS A 67 -1.77 7.12 -10.96
N GLU A 68 -0.56 6.55 -11.05
CA GLU A 68 0.70 7.09 -10.50
C GLU A 68 0.80 7.11 -8.96
N GLU A 69 -0.21 6.62 -8.26
CA GLU A 69 -0.28 6.56 -6.81
C GLU A 69 -0.05 5.14 -6.27
N PHE A 70 0.65 5.04 -5.14
CA PHE A 70 0.91 3.77 -4.47
C PHE A 70 -0.28 3.36 -3.61
N TYR A 71 -0.93 2.27 -4.03
CA TYR A 71 -2.07 1.62 -3.40
C TYR A 71 -1.71 0.19 -2.97
N PRO A 72 -0.94 0.04 -1.87
CA PRO A 72 -0.58 -1.27 -1.35
C PRO A 72 -1.84 -2.06 -0.98
N GLY A 73 -1.79 -3.37 -1.19
CA GLY A 73 -2.83 -4.27 -0.71
C GLY A 73 -2.91 -4.33 0.81
N GLN A 74 -3.87 -5.08 1.35
CA GLN A 74 -4.12 -5.13 2.78
C GLN A 74 -2.91 -5.67 3.56
N GLN A 75 -2.30 -6.78 3.10
CA GLN A 75 -1.18 -7.38 3.79
C GLN A 75 0.07 -6.50 3.68
N THR A 76 0.31 -5.93 2.50
CA THR A 76 1.42 -4.97 2.28
C THR A 76 1.29 -3.76 3.18
N SER A 77 0.10 -3.17 3.27
CA SER A 77 -0.18 -2.03 4.16
C SER A 77 0.04 -2.37 5.63
N TYR A 78 -0.40 -3.56 6.04
CA TYR A 78 -0.23 -4.05 7.40
C TYR A 78 1.24 -4.24 7.79
N GLU A 79 2.05 -4.85 6.93
CA GLU A 79 3.48 -5.04 7.17
C GLU A 79 4.24 -3.71 7.19
N ILE A 80 3.97 -2.80 6.25
CA ILE A 80 4.54 -1.44 6.26
C ILE A 80 4.20 -0.74 7.58
N GLY A 81 2.95 -0.83 8.02
CA GLY A 81 2.50 -0.23 9.27
C GLY A 81 3.33 -0.68 10.46
N ARG A 82 3.83 -1.92 10.48
CA ARG A 82 4.59 -2.53 11.59
C ARG A 82 6.11 -2.50 11.42
N PHE A 83 6.61 -1.93 10.32
CA PHE A 83 8.04 -1.88 10.05
C PHE A 83 8.81 -1.29 11.24
N ARG A 84 9.83 -2.04 11.71
CA ARG A 84 10.68 -1.72 12.87
C ARG A 84 9.98 -1.46 14.20
N PHE A 85 8.66 -1.64 14.28
CA PHE A 85 7.92 -1.46 15.54
C PHE A 85 8.24 -2.54 16.58
N HIS A 86 8.33 -3.81 16.14
CA HIS A 86 8.70 -4.92 17.02
C HIS A 86 10.16 -5.36 16.86
N TYR A 87 10.74 -5.15 15.68
CA TYR A 87 12.07 -5.62 15.30
C TYR A 87 12.88 -4.45 14.72
N PRO A 88 13.47 -3.58 15.56
CA PRO A 88 14.09 -2.32 15.12
C PRO A 88 15.26 -2.53 14.16
N GLU A 89 15.93 -3.68 14.24
CA GLU A 89 17.09 -4.03 13.40
C GLU A 89 16.72 -4.57 12.01
N THR A 90 15.44 -4.55 11.63
CA THR A 90 15.02 -5.05 10.31
C THR A 90 15.69 -4.20 9.23
N SER A 91 16.38 -4.86 8.29
CA SER A 91 17.11 -4.19 7.21
C SER A 91 16.17 -3.58 6.17
N LEU A 92 16.57 -2.44 5.60
CA LEU A 92 15.79 -1.75 4.56
C LEU A 92 15.63 -2.62 3.30
N ASP A 93 16.74 -3.19 2.83
CA ASP A 93 16.79 -4.03 1.64
C ASP A 93 16.00 -5.35 1.81
N GLY A 94 16.17 -6.00 2.96
CA GLY A 94 15.43 -7.23 3.28
C GLY A 94 13.94 -6.98 3.41
N PHE A 95 13.55 -5.84 4.02
CA PHE A 95 12.16 -5.46 4.13
C PHE A 95 11.54 -5.10 2.77
N LEU A 96 12.23 -4.35 1.92
CA LEU A 96 11.75 -4.04 0.57
C LEU A 96 11.48 -5.32 -0.24
N SER A 97 12.41 -6.28 -0.17
CA SER A 97 12.26 -7.59 -0.81
C SER A 97 11.06 -8.36 -0.25
N HIS A 98 10.82 -8.27 1.06
CA HIS A 98 9.69 -8.90 1.72
C HIS A 98 8.34 -8.30 1.30
N ILE A 99 8.19 -6.96 1.35
CA ILE A 99 6.92 -6.29 0.97
C ILE A 99 6.62 -6.45 -0.52
N THR A 100 7.65 -6.54 -1.38
CA THR A 100 7.46 -6.79 -2.81
C THR A 100 6.81 -8.15 -3.05
N ARG A 101 7.28 -9.19 -2.36
CA ARG A 101 6.67 -10.54 -2.43
C ARG A 101 5.23 -10.55 -1.93
N ILE A 102 4.93 -9.80 -0.86
CA ILE A 102 3.57 -9.71 -0.32
C ILE A 102 2.65 -8.95 -1.26
N ALA A 103 3.13 -7.87 -1.89
CA ALA A 103 2.35 -7.09 -2.85
C ALA A 103 1.91 -7.91 -4.06
N VAL A 104 2.76 -8.84 -4.53
CA VAL A 104 2.38 -9.81 -5.57
C VAL A 104 1.23 -10.70 -5.08
N ALA A 105 1.32 -11.25 -3.88
CA ALA A 105 0.26 -12.08 -3.30
C ALA A 105 -1.06 -11.29 -3.12
N ASP A 106 -1.00 -10.06 -2.61
CA ASP A 106 -2.14 -9.15 -2.49
C ASP A 106 -2.81 -8.90 -3.86
N SER A 107 -2.03 -8.75 -4.93
CA SER A 107 -2.54 -8.53 -6.28
C SER A 107 -3.23 -9.77 -6.86
N GLU A 108 -2.66 -10.96 -6.65
CA GLU A 108 -3.30 -12.21 -7.05
C GLU A 108 -4.63 -12.45 -6.32
N GLU A 109 -4.71 -12.12 -5.03
CA GLU A 109 -5.96 -12.23 -4.27
C GLU A 109 -7.02 -11.28 -4.86
N ARG A 110 -6.67 -10.01 -5.13
CA ARG A 110 -7.58 -9.05 -5.80
C ARG A 110 -8.03 -9.53 -7.18
N GLY A 111 -7.11 -10.06 -7.99
CA GLY A 111 -7.40 -10.58 -9.34
C GLY A 111 -8.33 -11.80 -9.32
N ARG A 112 -8.24 -12.65 -8.28
CA ARG A 112 -9.17 -13.78 -8.09
C ARG A 112 -10.59 -13.34 -7.74
N PHE A 113 -10.75 -12.24 -7.02
CA PHE A 113 -12.07 -11.66 -6.70
C PHE A 113 -12.65 -10.81 -7.85
N ALA A 114 -11.82 -10.37 -8.80
CA ALA A 114 -12.27 -9.69 -10.03
C ALA A 114 -12.78 -10.68 -11.13
N GLY A 115 -12.95 -11.96 -10.81
CA GLY A 115 -13.52 -12.95 -11.73
C GLY A 115 -15.01 -12.76 -11.95
N LYS A 116 -15.38 -12.25 -13.14
CA LYS A 116 -16.74 -12.18 -13.73
C LYS A 116 -17.87 -11.99 -12.70
N LEU A 117 -18.24 -10.73 -12.44
CA LEU A 117 -19.57 -10.45 -11.89
C LEU A 117 -20.61 -11.13 -12.81
N PRO A 118 -21.59 -11.88 -12.26
CA PRO A 118 -22.73 -12.36 -13.02
C PRO A 118 -23.40 -11.19 -13.75
N GLU A 119 -23.86 -11.42 -14.97
CA GLU A 119 -24.55 -10.42 -15.78
C GLU A 119 -25.80 -9.94 -15.01
N GLY A 120 -25.77 -8.70 -14.49
CA GLY A 120 -26.88 -8.08 -13.74
C GLY A 120 -26.54 -7.43 -12.40
N ASP A 121 -25.35 -7.62 -11.81
CA ASP A 121 -25.00 -7.08 -10.48
C ASP A 121 -23.87 -6.03 -10.54
N ASP A 122 -24.03 -5.00 -11.37
CA ASP A 122 -23.23 -3.77 -11.23
C ASP A 122 -24.04 -2.73 -10.41
N PRO A 123 -23.67 -2.47 -9.13
CA PRO A 123 -24.37 -1.51 -8.28
C PRO A 123 -24.18 -0.04 -8.71
N TRP A 124 -23.44 0.24 -9.78
CA TRP A 124 -23.18 1.59 -10.30
C TRP A 124 -23.60 1.80 -11.75
N SER A 125 -24.20 0.80 -12.41
CA SER A 125 -24.84 1.02 -13.71
C SER A 125 -26.06 1.91 -13.53
N SER A 126 -25.94 3.15 -13.99
CA SER A 126 -26.91 4.24 -13.84
C SER A 126 -28.16 4.09 -14.72
N ASP A 127 -28.71 2.88 -14.83
CA ASP A 127 -30.02 2.62 -15.44
C ASP A 127 -30.95 1.99 -14.38
N GLY A 128 -31.39 2.82 -13.44
CA GLY A 128 -32.48 2.44 -12.55
C GLY A 128 -33.80 2.35 -13.33
N PRO A 129 -34.57 1.26 -13.24
CA PRO A 129 -35.89 1.22 -13.85
C PRO A 129 -36.86 2.18 -13.14
N ASN A 130 -37.50 3.01 -13.96
CA ASN A 130 -38.56 3.96 -13.62
C ASN A 130 -39.74 3.24 -12.93
N PRO A 131 -40.35 3.77 -11.86
CA PRO A 131 -41.43 3.08 -11.16
C PRO A 131 -42.77 3.31 -11.87
N THR A 132 -43.26 2.29 -12.56
CA THR A 132 -44.65 2.17 -13.05
C THR A 132 -44.96 0.69 -13.19
N GLU A 133 -46.08 0.09 -12.80
CA GLU A 133 -47.34 0.46 -12.14
C GLU A 133 -47.90 -0.90 -11.67
N GLU A 134 -48.48 -0.98 -10.47
CA GLU A 134 -49.21 -2.18 -10.03
C GLU A 134 -50.54 -2.29 -10.80
N GLY A 135 -50.87 -3.48 -11.29
CA GLY A 135 -52.20 -3.76 -11.82
C GLY A 135 -52.36 -5.13 -12.45
N GLN A 136 -52.77 -6.13 -11.65
CA GLN A 136 -54.02 -6.90 -11.80
C GLN A 136 -54.07 -8.10 -10.85
#